data_AF-A0A1Q8DT33-F1
#
_entry.id   AF-A0A1Q8DT33-F1
#
_cell.length_a   1.000
_cell.length_b   1.000
_cell.length_c   1.000
_cell.angle_alpha   90.00
_cell.angle_beta   90.00
_cell.angle_gamma   90.00
#
_symmetry.space_group_name_H-M   'P 1'
#
loop_
_entity.id
_entity.type
_entity.pdbx_description
1 polymer ?
#
loop_
_entity_poly.entity_id
_entity_poly.type
_entity_poly.pdbx_seq_one_letter_code
_entity_poly.pdbx_strand_id
1 'polypeptide(L)'
;MQKSSPNANRSIFKTLKVILDSDAFLSVLDMSKITGFGVRMSQRHVEVLSDVGIIKRVNKTEGKGYLYIRNIEFISASKDMSPAQRRCYEP
;
A
#
# COMPACT_ATOMS: atom_id res chain seq x y z
N MET A 1 11.44 -22.51 15.59
CA MET A 1 11.61 -21.39 14.63
C MET A 1 10.87 -21.74 13.34
N GLN A 2 9.73 -21.09 13.05
CA GLN A 2 8.98 -21.33 11.81
C GLN A 2 9.73 -20.67 10.64
N LYS A 3 10.18 -21.48 9.66
CA LYS A 3 10.79 -20.99 8.43
C LYS A 3 9.66 -20.53 7.50
N SER A 4 9.53 -19.23 7.29
CA SER A 4 8.64 -18.68 6.25
C SER A 4 9.04 -19.26 4.89
N SER A 5 8.08 -19.83 4.15
CA SER A 5 8.32 -20.37 2.81
C SER A 5 8.89 -19.28 1.89
N PRO A 6 10.06 -19.48 1.26
CA PRO A 6 10.71 -18.48 0.40
C PRO A 6 9.84 -18.02 -0.78
N ASN A 7 8.79 -18.78 -1.14
CA ASN A 7 7.87 -18.44 -2.23
C ASN A 7 6.88 -17.33 -1.89
N ALA A 8 6.45 -17.19 -0.63
CA ALA A 8 5.46 -16.18 -0.24
C ALA A 8 6.02 -14.76 -0.28
N ASN A 9 7.30 -14.60 0.07
CA ASN A 9 7.97 -13.31 -0.01
C ASN A 9 8.22 -12.91 -1.47
N ARG A 10 8.55 -13.88 -2.34
CA ARG A 10 8.75 -13.61 -3.77
C ARG A 10 7.46 -13.16 -4.46
N SER A 11 6.29 -13.67 -4.05
CA SER A 11 5.01 -13.31 -4.65
C SER A 11 4.57 -11.88 -4.29
N ILE A 12 4.75 -11.44 -3.04
CA ILE A 12 4.38 -10.08 -2.63
C ILE A 12 5.23 -9.00 -3.32
N PHE A 13 6.53 -9.25 -3.50
CA PHE A 13 7.41 -8.32 -4.22
C PHE A 13 7.04 -8.19 -5.71
N LYS A 14 6.50 -9.25 -6.33
CA LYS A 14 5.98 -9.17 -7.70
C LYS A 14 4.77 -8.24 -7.79
N THR A 15 3.85 -8.31 -6.82
CA THR A 15 2.73 -7.37 -6.73
C THR A 15 3.22 -5.94 -6.49
N LEU A 16 4.19 -5.74 -5.58
CA LEU A 16 4.77 -4.42 -5.34
C LEU A 16 5.41 -3.83 -6.60
N LYS A 17 6.19 -4.63 -7.34
CA LYS A 17 6.82 -4.20 -8.59
C LYS A 17 5.80 -3.70 -9.62
N VAL A 18 4.68 -4.40 -9.76
CA VAL A 18 3.58 -3.96 -10.64
C VAL A 18 3.01 -2.59 -10.25
N ILE A 19 2.92 -2.30 -8.95
CA ILE A 19 2.46 -0.99 -8.46
C ILE A 19 3.53 0.09 -8.68
N LEU A 20 4.81 -0.25 -8.46
CA LEU A 20 5.94 0.66 -8.67
C LEU A 20 6.11 1.10 -10.12
N ASP A 21 5.92 0.15 -11.05
CA ASP A 21 6.11 0.36 -12.49
C ASP A 21 4.89 1.02 -13.16
N SER A 22 3.80 1.28 -12.42
CA SER A 22 2.56 1.83 -12.98
C SER A 22 2.45 3.34 -12.75
N ASP A 23 2.10 4.06 -13.83
CA ASP A 23 1.75 5.48 -13.78
C ASP A 23 0.28 5.73 -13.37
N ALA A 24 -0.50 4.67 -13.14
CA ALA A 24 -1.91 4.72 -12.80
C ALA A 24 -2.23 4.04 -11.47
N PHE A 25 -3.37 4.38 -10.86
CA PHE A 25 -3.87 3.65 -9.69
C PHE A 25 -4.35 2.27 -10.12
N LEU A 26 -3.72 1.23 -9.59
CA LEU A 26 -4.08 -0.14 -9.93
C LEU A 26 -5.10 -0.71 -8.96
N SER A 27 -6.17 -1.31 -9.48
CA SER A 27 -7.09 -2.11 -8.66
C SER A 27 -6.50 -3.49 -8.36
N VAL A 28 -7.05 -4.19 -7.37
CA VAL A 28 -6.66 -5.59 -7.08
C VAL A 28 -6.93 -6.51 -8.27
N LEU A 29 -7.98 -6.22 -9.04
CA LEU A 29 -8.31 -6.98 -10.23
C LEU A 29 -7.22 -6.82 -11.31
N ASP A 30 -6.75 -5.60 -11.55
CA ASP A 30 -5.69 -5.31 -12.52
C ASP A 30 -4.38 -5.98 -12.10
N MET A 31 -4.02 -5.87 -10.82
CA MET A 31 -2.85 -6.55 -10.27
C MET A 31 -2.95 -8.07 -10.43
N SER A 32 -4.14 -8.66 -10.21
CA SER A 32 -4.35 -10.11 -10.40
C SER A 32 -4.09 -10.53 -11.86
N LYS A 33 -4.56 -9.74 -12.82
CA LYS A 33 -4.36 -9.99 -14.26
C LYS A 33 -2.89 -9.87 -14.66
N ILE A 34 -2.19 -8.84 -14.18
CA ILE A 34 -0.79 -8.58 -14.52
C ILE A 34 0.14 -9.61 -13.86
N THR A 35 -0.09 -9.91 -12.57
CA THR A 35 0.80 -10.82 -11.82
C THR A 35 0.53 -12.30 -12.11
N GLY A 36 -0.69 -12.64 -12.56
CA GLY A 36 -1.20 -14.01 -12.67
C GLY A 36 -1.65 -14.60 -11.32
N PHE A 37 -1.65 -13.82 -10.24
CA PHE A 37 -2.14 -14.27 -8.95
C PHE A 37 -3.66 -14.18 -8.90
N GLY A 38 -4.30 -15.11 -8.18
CA GLY A 38 -5.73 -15.01 -7.92
C GLY A 38 -6.07 -13.75 -7.11
N VAL A 39 -7.27 -13.19 -7.33
CA VAL A 39 -7.74 -11.94 -6.69
C VAL A 39 -7.55 -11.96 -5.16
N ARG A 40 -7.85 -13.09 -4.51
CA ARG A 40 -7.67 -13.24 -3.05
C ARG A 40 -6.22 -13.11 -2.60
N MET A 41 -5.27 -13.63 -3.38
CA MET A 41 -3.84 -13.51 -3.08
C MET A 41 -3.35 -12.09 -3.33
N SER A 42 -3.74 -11.47 -4.44
CA SER A 42 -3.44 -10.06 -4.71
C SER A 42 -4.00 -9.14 -3.63
N GLN A 43 -5.22 -9.39 -3.15
CA GLN A 43 -5.84 -8.67 -2.03
C GLN A 43 -4.99 -8.76 -0.77
N ARG A 44 -4.56 -9.98 -0.40
CA ARG A 44 -3.69 -10.19 0.76
C ARG A 44 -2.34 -9.48 0.61
N HIS A 45 -1.77 -9.47 -0.58
CA HIS A 45 -0.50 -8.77 -0.83
C HIS A 45 -0.65 -7.25 -0.64
N VAL A 46 -1.71 -6.64 -1.18
CA VAL A 46 -1.92 -5.18 -1.03
C VAL A 46 -2.27 -4.79 0.40
N GLU A 47 -2.96 -5.64 1.16
CA GLU A 47 -3.20 -5.43 2.60
C GLU A 47 -1.87 -5.38 3.35
N VAL A 48 -1.02 -6.40 3.19
CA VAL A 48 0.29 -6.43 3.85
C VAL A 48 1.16 -5.23 3.47
N LEU A 49 1.23 -4.88 2.17
CA LEU A 49 2.00 -3.73 1.69
C LEU A 49 1.45 -2.39 2.21
N SER A 50 0.12 -2.29 2.38
CA SER A 50 -0.53 -1.10 2.93
C SER A 50 -0.29 -0.98 4.44
N ASP A 51 -0.35 -2.09 5.17
CA ASP A 51 -0.16 -2.13 6.62
C ASP A 51 1.26 -1.70 7.02
N VAL A 52 2.26 -2.05 6.21
CA VAL A 52 3.65 -1.60 6.40
C VAL A 52 3.95 -0.24 5.77
N GLY A 53 2.94 0.43 5.20
CA GLY A 53 3.05 1.80 4.69
C GLY A 53 3.84 1.96 3.38
N ILE A 54 4.01 0.90 2.60
CA ILE A 54 4.68 0.96 1.29
C ILE A 54 3.74 1.49 0.21
N ILE A 55 2.45 1.13 0.30
CA ILE A 55 1.42 1.57 -0.65
C ILE A 55 0.24 2.19 0.09
N LYS A 56 -0.57 2.99 -0.62
CA LYS A 56 -1.81 3.56 -0.08
C LYS A 56 -2.97 3.28 -1.01
N ARG A 57 -4.13 2.93 -0.43
CA ARG A 57 -5.40 2.88 -1.16
C ARG A 57 -5.90 4.29 -1.46
N VAL A 58 -6.25 4.54 -2.71
CA VAL A 58 -6.87 5.77 -3.19
C VAL A 58 -8.28 5.48 -3.67
N ASN A 59 -9.24 6.25 -3.18
CA ASN A 59 -10.64 6.23 -3.59
C ASN A 59 -11.04 7.65 -3.98
N LYS A 60 -10.53 8.15 -5.11
CA LYS A 60 -10.88 9.48 -5.64
C LYS A 60 -11.88 9.35 -6.78
N THR A 61 -12.52 10.46 -7.15
CA THR A 61 -13.42 10.54 -8.31
C THR A 61 -12.69 10.19 -9.61
N GLU A 62 -11.40 10.51 -9.70
CA GLU A 62 -10.53 10.24 -10.85
C GLU A 62 -9.97 8.79 -10.90
N GLY A 63 -10.27 7.95 -9.89
CA GLY A 63 -9.84 6.55 -9.91
C GLY A 63 -9.83 5.87 -8.53
N LYS A 64 -9.98 4.53 -8.55
CA LYS A 64 -9.90 3.66 -7.37
C LYS A 64 -8.76 2.66 -7.55
N GLY A 65 -7.87 2.56 -6.57
CA GLY A 65 -6.75 1.62 -6.65
C GLY A 65 -5.71 1.83 -5.56
N TYR A 66 -4.49 1.37 -5.82
CA TYR A 66 -3.34 1.53 -4.93
C TYR A 66 -2.20 2.24 -5.67
N LEU A 67 -1.43 3.02 -4.91
CA LEU A 67 -0.21 3.68 -5.38
C LEU A 67 0.94 3.45 -4.40
N TYR A 68 2.16 3.52 -4.93
CA TYR A 68 3.39 3.48 -4.13
C TYR A 68 3.67 4.81 -3.43
N ILE A 69 4.08 4.76 -2.16
CA ILE A 69 4.45 5.93 -1.37
C ILE A 69 5.96 6.18 -1.52
N ARG A 70 6.35 7.15 -2.37
CA ARG A 70 7.76 7.49 -2.62
C ARG A 70 8.44 8.19 -1.43
N ASN A 71 7.70 8.94 -0.62
CA ASN A 71 8.22 9.66 0.55
C ASN A 71 7.55 9.14 1.84
N ILE A 72 8.33 8.44 2.67
CA ILE A 72 7.91 7.92 3.98
C ILE A 72 7.71 9.03 5.03
N GLU A 73 8.08 10.28 4.73
CA GLU A 73 7.98 11.45 5.63
C GLU A 73 6.56 11.73 6.18
N PHE A 74 5.53 11.04 5.68
CA PHE A 74 4.15 11.18 6.16
C PHE A 74 3.70 10.17 7.23
N ILE A 75 4.51 9.15 7.57
CA ILE A 75 4.06 8.10 8.50
C ILE A 75 4.13 8.53 9.99
N SER A 76 4.88 9.59 10.33
CA SER A 76 5.02 10.05 11.73
C SER A 76 4.24 11.31 12.11
N ALA A 77 3.41 11.90 11.24
CA ALA A 77 2.77 13.19 11.54
C ALA A 77 1.35 13.10 12.13
N SER A 78 0.74 11.91 12.23
CA SER A 78 -0.71 11.82 12.51
C SER A 78 -1.14 10.91 13.66
N LYS A 79 -0.20 10.43 14.50
CA LYS A 79 -0.55 9.67 15.71
C LYS A 79 -0.18 10.30 17.05
N ASP A 80 0.66 11.34 17.08
CA ASP A 80 1.23 11.85 18.34
C ASP A 80 1.06 13.37 18.57
N MET A 81 0.07 14.04 17.97
CA MET A 81 -0.25 15.41 18.41
C MET A 81 -1.22 15.38 19.59
N SER A 82 -0.73 15.81 20.74
CA SER A 82 -1.57 16.05 21.92
C SER A 82 -2.62 17.13 21.60
N PRO A 83 -3.81 17.10 22.25
CA PRO A 83 -4.85 18.11 22.03
C PRO A 83 -4.39 19.57 22.25
N ALA A 84 -3.31 19.78 23.02
CA ALA A 84 -2.73 21.09 23.26
C ALA A 84 -2.01 21.67 22.02
N GLN A 85 -1.31 20.83 21.27
CA GLN A 85 -0.56 21.26 20.08
C GLN A 85 -1.48 21.57 18.90
N ARG A 86 -2.68 20.98 18.86
CA ARG A 86 -3.70 21.26 17.82
C ARG A 86 -4.22 22.71 17.88
N ARG A 87 -4.31 23.30 19.08
CA ARG A 87 -4.78 24.68 19.27
C ARG A 87 -3.77 25.74 18.81
N CYS A 88 -2.50 25.39 18.69
CA CYS A 88 -1.44 26.33 18.31
C CYS A 88 -1.33 26.55 16.79
N TYR A 89 -2.07 25.80 15.97
CA TYR A 89 -1.96 25.82 14.51
C TYR A 89 -3.30 26.07 13.78
N GLU A 90 -4.39 26.30 14.50
CA GLU A 90 -5.61 26.86 13.89
C GLU A 90 -5.51 28.39 13.96
N PRO A 91 -5.71 29.12 12.84
CA PRO A 91 -5.61 30.58 12.78
C PRO A 91 -6.70 31.29 13.60
#